data_AF-A0A1H3NAG5-F1
#
_entry.id   AF-A0A1H3NAG5-F1
#
_cell.length_a   1.000
_cell.length_b   1.000
_cell.length_c   1.000
_cell.angle_alpha   90.00
_cell.angle_beta   90.00
_cell.angle_gamma   90.00
#
_symmetry.space_group_name_H-M   'P 1'
#
loop_
_entity.id
_entity.type
_entity.pdbx_description
1 polymer ?
#
loop_
_entity_poly.entity_id
_entity_poly.type
_entity_poly.pdbx_seq_one_letter_code
_entity_poly.pdbx_strand_id
1 'polypeptide(L)'
;MSTVPPPIDQDRIDALASEVTHRILSQPDYKQNEYVAVLYRDDSGELKATPLFGTGHTDRAPLGRALAAAGGNDRVVGVVHNHPPSIVATASGSDQDEARDINKLPSDNDWGSARKVFGDRDDVTYYLLGPDMALRKYDYQDNAAWDRKNEHEHRNRNRSRFETGPQLQVEPAPDPRAPDHPDHALYRQILEKTQEAYEKAGRPAAEGEHERVAASLLAETKRDHRGRFERADAVVFSVDPQSGEVGRRIFAVQGDPSDPASLRSDAKTADAARQPLEQSFDKVYDANQRLFLQQHERGDLLQVPQQPAAPAPAPAR
;
A
#
# COMPACT_ATOMS: atom_id res chain seq x y z
N MET A 1 -2.62 41.80 7.43
CA MET A 1 -2.20 40.58 8.17
C MET A 1 -3.06 39.44 7.65
N SER A 2 -2.57 38.69 6.66
CA SER A 2 -3.27 37.52 6.13
C SER A 2 -3.11 36.37 7.10
N THR A 3 -4.22 35.90 7.65
CA THR A 3 -4.28 34.67 8.45
C THR A 3 -4.32 33.48 7.50
N VAL A 4 -3.15 32.90 7.24
CA VAL A 4 -3.03 31.59 6.57
C VAL A 4 -3.63 30.54 7.51
N PRO A 5 -4.70 29.81 7.13
CA PRO A 5 -5.17 28.66 7.90
C PRO A 5 -4.11 27.54 7.84
N PRO A 6 -4.04 26.65 8.85
CA PRO A 6 -2.83 25.88 9.14
C PRO A 6 -2.52 24.76 8.11
N PRO A 7 -1.26 24.29 8.02
CA PRO A 7 -0.74 23.37 7.00
C PRO A 7 -1.05 21.87 7.26
N ILE A 8 -2.20 21.55 7.87
CA ILE A 8 -2.49 20.19 8.37
C ILE A 8 -2.72 19.16 7.24
N ASP A 9 -3.08 19.61 6.04
CA ASP A 9 -3.45 18.69 4.96
C ASP A 9 -2.23 18.06 4.26
N GLN A 10 -1.16 18.85 4.07
CA GLN A 10 0.02 18.37 3.38
C GLN A 10 0.79 17.32 4.18
N ASP A 11 0.90 17.50 5.50
CA ASP A 11 1.56 16.53 6.39
C ASP A 11 0.84 15.18 6.34
N ARG A 12 -0.49 15.17 6.21
CA ARG A 12 -1.27 13.93 6.06
C ARG A 12 -1.06 13.26 4.71
N ILE A 13 -0.95 14.04 3.64
CA ILE A 13 -0.62 13.51 2.30
C ILE A 13 0.80 12.95 2.29
N ASP A 14 1.76 13.64 2.90
CA ASP A 14 3.15 13.18 3.04
C ASP A 14 3.24 11.89 3.87
N ALA A 15 2.52 11.81 5.00
CA ALA A 15 2.44 10.60 5.81
C ALA A 15 1.85 9.42 5.03
N LEU A 16 0.78 9.66 4.27
CA LEU A 16 0.17 8.63 3.44
C LEU A 16 1.09 8.21 2.26
N ALA A 17 1.86 9.14 1.69
CA ALA A 17 2.88 8.81 0.68
C ALA A 17 4.00 7.92 1.27
N SER A 18 4.40 8.19 2.51
CA SER A 18 5.35 7.37 3.26
C SER A 18 4.81 5.97 3.55
N GLU A 19 3.55 5.86 3.97
CA GLU A 19 2.87 4.57 4.08
C GLU A 19 2.93 3.82 2.74
N VAL A 20 2.52 4.47 1.64
CA VAL A 20 2.51 3.85 0.31
C VAL A 20 3.90 3.37 -0.10
N THR A 21 4.92 4.11 0.26
CA THR A 21 6.33 3.79 0.01
C THR A 21 6.77 2.53 0.74
N HIS A 22 6.34 2.30 1.99
CA HIS A 22 6.59 1.03 2.69
C HIS A 22 6.00 -0.16 1.95
N ARG A 23 4.80 -0.01 1.38
CA ARG A 23 4.17 -1.06 0.59
C ARG A 23 4.99 -1.42 -0.64
N ILE A 24 5.61 -0.42 -1.25
CA ILE A 24 6.51 -0.66 -2.38
C ILE A 24 7.70 -1.48 -1.87
N LEU A 25 8.33 -1.04 -0.79
CA LEU A 25 9.47 -1.71 -0.17
C LEU A 25 9.16 -3.14 0.34
N SER A 26 7.90 -3.43 0.66
CA SER A 26 7.45 -4.75 1.10
C SER A 26 7.20 -5.73 -0.06
N GLN A 27 7.07 -5.26 -1.30
CA GLN A 27 6.93 -6.15 -2.45
C GLN A 27 8.22 -6.97 -2.66
N PRO A 28 8.16 -8.28 -2.86
CA PRO A 28 9.37 -9.11 -2.96
C PRO A 28 10.27 -8.77 -4.15
N ASP A 29 9.73 -8.07 -5.14
CA ASP A 29 10.33 -7.72 -6.43
C ASP A 29 10.44 -6.19 -6.64
N TYR A 30 10.30 -5.39 -5.58
CA TYR A 30 10.38 -3.92 -5.63
C TYR A 30 11.70 -3.39 -6.20
N LYS A 31 12.75 -4.23 -6.17
CA LYS A 31 14.06 -3.91 -6.74
C LYS A 31 14.12 -4.06 -8.25
N GLN A 32 13.12 -4.73 -8.83
CA GLN A 32 13.01 -5.08 -10.25
C GLN A 32 11.80 -4.42 -10.92
N ASN A 33 10.79 -4.08 -10.13
CA ASN A 33 9.48 -3.67 -10.62
C ASN A 33 9.13 -2.25 -10.20
N GLU A 34 8.59 -1.53 -11.17
CA GLU A 34 7.98 -0.23 -10.96
C GLU A 34 6.53 -0.40 -10.49
N TYR A 35 6.21 0.26 -9.38
CA TYR A 35 4.89 0.32 -8.78
C TYR A 35 4.39 1.75 -8.72
N VAL A 36 3.08 1.93 -8.87
CA VAL A 36 2.40 3.22 -8.68
C VAL A 36 1.13 3.05 -7.86
N ALA A 37 0.84 4.07 -7.07
CA ALA A 37 -0.47 4.31 -6.48
C ALA A 37 -0.77 5.80 -6.47
N VAL A 38 -2.04 6.15 -6.29
CA VAL A 38 -2.47 7.54 -6.12
C VAL A 38 -3.10 7.75 -4.76
N LEU A 39 -2.89 8.93 -4.22
CA LEU A 39 -3.53 9.45 -3.02
C LEU A 39 -4.72 10.27 -3.47
N TYR A 40 -5.90 10.04 -2.91
CA TYR A 40 -7.14 10.67 -3.34
C TYR A 40 -8.08 10.93 -2.18
N ARG A 41 -9.03 11.85 -2.36
CA ARG A 41 -10.16 12.03 -1.45
C ARG A 41 -11.36 11.25 -1.98
N ASP A 42 -11.95 10.42 -1.13
CA ASP A 42 -13.21 9.78 -1.49
C ASP A 42 -14.40 10.75 -1.38
N ASP A 43 -15.61 10.25 -1.66
CA ASP A 43 -16.85 11.05 -1.61
C ASP A 43 -17.15 11.66 -0.23
N SER A 44 -16.56 11.12 0.85
CA SER A 44 -16.68 11.66 2.20
C SER A 44 -15.62 12.73 2.53
N GLY A 45 -14.65 12.93 1.63
CA GLY A 45 -13.50 13.81 1.83
C GLY A 45 -12.34 13.14 2.57
N GLU A 46 -12.45 11.85 2.91
CA GLU A 46 -11.42 11.08 3.58
C GLU A 46 -10.24 10.82 2.63
N LEU A 47 -9.03 11.06 3.12
CA LEU A 47 -7.80 10.83 2.36
C LEU A 47 -7.48 9.32 2.34
N LYS A 48 -7.32 8.76 1.14
CA LYS A 48 -7.07 7.33 0.89
C LYS A 48 -5.97 7.14 -0.13
N ALA A 49 -5.35 5.96 -0.10
CA ALA A 49 -4.44 5.52 -1.15
C ALA A 49 -5.07 4.38 -1.93
N THR A 50 -4.85 4.35 -3.25
CA THR A 50 -5.17 3.15 -4.03
C THR A 50 -4.20 2.03 -3.69
N PRO A 51 -4.49 0.78 -4.07
CA PRO A 51 -3.53 -0.30 -4.13
C PRO A 51 -2.29 0.07 -4.93
N LEU A 52 -1.20 -0.66 -4.72
CA LEU A 52 -0.11 -0.65 -5.67
C LEU A 52 -0.52 -1.39 -6.92
N PHE A 53 -0.19 -0.77 -8.06
CA PHE A 53 -0.27 -1.38 -9.37
C PHE A 53 1.13 -1.42 -9.97
N GLY A 54 1.49 -2.57 -10.52
CA GLY A 54 2.72 -2.77 -11.27
C GLY A 54 2.43 -3.58 -12.54
N THR A 55 3.38 -3.57 -13.48
CA THR A 55 3.29 -4.40 -14.69
C THR A 55 4.34 -5.51 -14.75
N GLY A 56 5.17 -5.65 -13.70
CA GLY A 56 6.33 -6.55 -13.72
C GLY A 56 7.49 -6.04 -14.56
N HIS A 57 7.52 -4.74 -14.87
CA HIS A 57 8.58 -4.08 -15.63
C HIS A 57 9.29 -3.04 -14.76
N THR A 58 10.54 -2.76 -15.08
CA THR A 58 11.40 -1.85 -14.33
C THR A 58 11.16 -0.37 -14.60
N ASP A 59 10.41 -0.05 -15.65
CA ASP A 59 10.27 1.30 -16.25
C ASP A 59 8.83 1.62 -16.70
N ARG A 60 7.85 0.82 -16.25
CA ARG A 60 6.43 1.02 -16.59
C ARG A 60 5.48 0.74 -15.43
N ALA A 61 5.10 1.78 -14.71
CA ALA A 61 4.01 1.75 -13.75
C ALA A 61 2.66 2.15 -14.41
N PRO A 62 1.56 1.40 -14.17
CA PRO A 62 0.29 1.62 -14.87
C PRO A 62 -0.58 2.68 -14.19
N LEU A 63 -0.18 3.96 -14.23
CA LEU A 63 -0.88 5.08 -13.55
C LEU A 63 -2.39 5.10 -13.81
N GLY A 64 -2.83 4.81 -15.05
CA GLY A 64 -4.26 4.77 -15.40
C GLY A 64 -5.09 3.81 -14.56
N ARG A 65 -4.52 2.69 -14.09
CA ARG A 65 -5.23 1.75 -13.19
C ARG A 65 -5.41 2.34 -11.80
N ALA A 66 -4.41 3.05 -11.30
CA ALA A 66 -4.52 3.76 -10.03
C ALA A 66 -5.55 4.89 -10.12
N LEU A 67 -5.57 5.67 -11.22
CA LEU A 67 -6.60 6.70 -11.44
C LEU A 67 -8.01 6.12 -11.49
N ALA A 68 -8.22 5.00 -12.21
CA ALA A 68 -9.52 4.33 -12.25
C ALA A 68 -9.95 3.84 -10.86
N ALA A 69 -9.03 3.26 -10.09
CA ALA A 69 -9.25 2.83 -8.72
C ALA A 69 -9.60 3.99 -7.76
N ALA A 70 -9.14 5.22 -8.04
CA ALA A 70 -9.52 6.42 -7.29
C ALA A 70 -10.87 7.01 -7.71
N GLY A 71 -11.55 6.43 -8.72
CA GLY A 71 -12.78 6.98 -9.29
C GLY A 71 -12.55 8.16 -10.24
N GLY A 72 -11.34 8.30 -10.79
CA GLY A 72 -10.95 9.37 -11.70
C GLY A 72 -9.76 10.19 -11.20
N ASN A 73 -9.27 11.09 -12.05
CA ASN A 73 -8.15 11.99 -11.76
C ASN A 73 -8.54 13.19 -10.87
N ASP A 74 -9.77 13.70 -10.96
CA ASP A 74 -10.23 14.91 -10.26
C ASP A 74 -10.11 14.85 -8.74
N ARG A 75 -10.10 13.63 -8.17
CA ARG A 75 -10.03 13.38 -6.71
C ARG A 75 -8.61 13.19 -6.18
N VAL A 76 -7.65 12.99 -7.09
CA VAL A 76 -6.27 12.67 -6.76
C VAL A 76 -5.57 13.92 -6.23
N VAL A 77 -4.86 13.78 -5.12
CA VAL A 77 -4.04 14.83 -4.48
C VAL A 77 -2.55 14.44 -4.46
N GLY A 78 -2.22 13.20 -4.82
CA GLY A 78 -0.84 12.80 -5.00
C GLY A 78 -0.63 11.53 -5.80
N VAL A 79 0.55 11.39 -6.38
CA VAL A 79 1.01 10.18 -7.08
C VAL A 79 2.27 9.68 -6.41
N VAL A 80 2.33 8.40 -6.08
CA VAL A 80 3.50 7.76 -5.47
C VAL A 80 3.97 6.64 -6.36
N HIS A 81 5.22 6.70 -6.83
CA HIS A 81 5.83 5.62 -7.59
C HIS A 81 7.30 5.43 -7.23
N ASN A 82 7.91 4.33 -7.67
CA ASN A 82 9.34 4.07 -7.45
C ASN A 82 10.10 3.94 -8.75
N HIS A 83 11.35 4.38 -8.78
CA HIS A 83 12.32 3.92 -9.77
C HIS A 83 13.12 2.77 -9.14
N PRO A 84 12.89 1.51 -9.54
CA PRO A 84 13.53 0.37 -8.91
C PRO A 84 15.05 0.39 -9.17
N PRO A 85 15.89 -0.06 -8.21
CA PRO A 85 17.33 -0.19 -8.39
C PRO A 85 17.79 -0.85 -9.71
N SER A 86 17.03 -1.79 -10.26
CA SER A 86 17.30 -2.42 -11.56
C SER A 86 17.33 -1.46 -12.75
N ILE A 87 16.67 -0.30 -12.65
CA ILE A 87 16.66 0.71 -13.72
C ILE A 87 18.06 1.24 -14.04
N VAL A 88 18.98 1.14 -13.06
CA VAL A 88 20.39 1.54 -13.18
C VAL A 88 21.26 0.40 -13.73
N ALA A 89 20.79 -0.85 -13.65
CA ALA A 89 21.61 -2.04 -13.87
C ALA A 89 22.02 -2.27 -15.34
N THR A 90 21.38 -1.60 -16.30
CA THR A 90 21.72 -1.69 -17.73
C THR A 90 22.88 -0.78 -18.14
N ALA A 91 23.34 0.12 -17.27
CA ALA A 91 24.44 1.05 -17.53
C ALA A 91 25.80 0.46 -17.09
N SER A 92 26.91 0.91 -17.69
CA SER A 92 28.28 0.44 -17.38
C SER A 92 29.10 1.46 -16.57
N GLY A 93 29.79 1.02 -15.51
CA GLY A 93 30.79 1.83 -14.81
C GLY A 93 30.29 3.20 -14.35
N SER A 94 30.93 4.29 -14.80
CA SER A 94 30.55 5.67 -14.48
C SER A 94 29.11 6.05 -14.88
N ASP A 95 28.53 5.31 -15.83
CA ASP A 95 27.18 5.53 -16.33
C ASP A 95 26.12 5.03 -15.32
N GLN A 96 26.49 4.15 -14.37
CA GLN A 96 25.57 3.71 -13.30
C GLN A 96 25.36 4.79 -12.24
N ASP A 97 26.40 5.53 -11.87
CA ASP A 97 26.25 6.64 -10.91
C ASP A 97 25.39 7.76 -11.51
N GLU A 98 25.62 8.07 -12.80
CA GLU A 98 24.81 9.03 -13.55
C GLU A 98 23.36 8.57 -13.68
N ALA A 99 23.14 7.31 -14.08
CA ALA A 99 21.80 6.75 -14.15
C ALA A 99 21.12 6.74 -12.77
N ARG A 100 21.84 6.45 -11.69
CA ARG A 100 21.30 6.53 -10.33
C ARG A 100 20.89 7.95 -9.95
N ASP A 101 21.68 8.96 -10.30
CA ASP A 101 21.39 10.36 -9.99
C ASP A 101 20.19 10.88 -10.81
N ILE A 102 20.15 10.58 -12.11
CA ILE A 102 19.03 10.95 -12.99
C ILE A 102 17.73 10.30 -12.51
N ASN A 103 17.76 9.01 -12.16
CA ASN A 103 16.58 8.28 -11.70
C ASN A 103 16.14 8.65 -10.27
N LYS A 104 16.79 9.60 -9.59
CA LYS A 104 16.20 10.23 -8.39
C LYS A 104 15.17 11.30 -8.74
N LEU A 105 15.15 11.77 -9.99
CA LEU A 105 14.24 12.78 -10.51
C LEU A 105 13.11 12.10 -11.29
N PRO A 106 11.90 12.70 -11.36
CA PRO A 106 10.89 12.26 -12.31
C PRO A 106 11.41 12.47 -13.75
N SER A 107 11.15 11.49 -14.60
CA SER A 107 11.55 11.50 -16.01
C SER A 107 10.64 12.41 -16.85
N ASP A 108 11.07 12.72 -18.08
CA ASP A 108 10.23 13.41 -19.07
C ASP A 108 8.88 12.70 -19.31
N ASN A 109 8.88 11.35 -19.22
CA ASN A 109 7.66 10.56 -19.36
C ASN A 109 6.74 10.69 -18.14
N ASP A 110 7.29 10.80 -16.94
CA ASP A 110 6.51 11.04 -15.71
C ASP A 110 5.82 12.40 -15.80
N TRP A 111 6.57 13.44 -16.17
CA TRP A 111 6.02 14.79 -16.37
C TRP A 111 5.02 14.85 -17.52
N GLY A 112 5.34 14.23 -18.64
CA GLY A 112 4.45 14.18 -19.80
C GLY A 112 3.14 13.45 -19.51
N SER A 113 3.19 12.37 -18.74
CA SER A 113 2.00 11.61 -18.31
C SER A 113 1.18 12.42 -17.31
N ALA A 114 1.81 13.01 -16.30
CA ALA A 114 1.15 13.86 -15.32
C ALA A 114 0.47 15.08 -15.97
N ARG A 115 1.13 15.77 -16.92
CA ARG A 115 0.53 16.87 -17.74
C ARG A 115 -0.71 16.45 -18.50
N LYS A 116 -0.71 15.26 -19.09
CA LYS A 116 -1.90 14.75 -19.81
C LYS A 116 -3.05 14.42 -18.86
N VAL A 117 -2.74 13.98 -17.63
CA VAL A 117 -3.74 13.53 -16.66
C VAL A 117 -4.31 14.69 -15.83
N PHE A 118 -3.46 15.57 -15.31
CA PHE A 118 -3.87 16.58 -14.33
C PHE A 118 -3.97 18.00 -14.91
N GLY A 119 -3.49 18.22 -16.14
CA GLY A 119 -3.57 19.53 -16.80
C GLY A 119 -2.87 20.62 -15.97
N ASP A 120 -3.60 21.70 -15.68
CA ASP A 120 -3.08 22.87 -14.96
C ASP A 120 -3.31 22.81 -13.43
N ARG A 121 -3.71 21.64 -12.90
CA ARG A 121 -3.94 21.48 -11.46
C ARG A 121 -2.66 21.69 -10.64
N ASP A 122 -2.84 22.26 -9.46
CA ASP A 122 -1.76 22.67 -8.54
C ASP A 122 -1.83 22.03 -7.16
N ASP A 123 -2.81 21.17 -6.97
CA ASP A 123 -3.11 20.46 -5.74
C ASP A 123 -2.67 18.98 -5.78
N VAL A 124 -1.85 18.61 -6.77
CA VAL A 124 -1.32 17.25 -6.95
C VAL A 124 0.17 17.22 -6.66
N THR A 125 0.56 16.49 -5.62
CA THR A 125 1.97 16.28 -5.27
C THR A 125 2.52 15.00 -5.90
N TYR A 126 3.74 15.05 -6.41
CA TYR A 126 4.40 13.87 -6.96
C TYR A 126 5.46 13.33 -5.99
N TYR A 127 5.38 12.04 -5.65
CA TYR A 127 6.28 11.36 -4.73
C TYR A 127 7.03 10.25 -5.46
N LEU A 128 8.36 10.28 -5.38
CA LEU A 128 9.24 9.34 -6.04
C LEU A 128 10.16 8.65 -5.02
N LEU A 129 10.05 7.33 -4.92
CA LEU A 129 11.03 6.49 -4.28
C LEU A 129 12.16 6.17 -5.27
N GLY A 130 13.30 6.84 -5.13
CA GLY A 130 14.43 6.67 -6.03
C GLY A 130 15.15 5.31 -5.91
N PRO A 131 16.10 5.00 -6.82
CA PRO A 131 16.91 3.77 -6.77
C PRO A 131 17.87 3.72 -5.57
N ASP A 132 18.01 4.84 -4.84
CA ASP A 132 18.71 4.96 -3.57
C ASP A 132 17.82 4.68 -2.35
N MET A 133 16.55 4.32 -2.59
CA MET A 133 15.52 4.05 -1.59
C MET A 133 15.15 5.24 -0.70
N ALA A 134 15.42 6.45 -1.17
CA ALA A 134 14.94 7.66 -0.54
C ALA A 134 13.66 8.15 -1.24
N LEU A 135 12.61 8.34 -0.45
CA LEU A 135 11.37 8.99 -0.88
C LEU A 135 11.60 10.49 -1.00
N ARG A 136 11.20 11.07 -2.13
CA ARG A 136 11.28 12.50 -2.38
C ARG A 136 9.95 13.04 -2.87
N LYS A 137 9.68 14.29 -2.53
CA LYS A 137 8.52 15.02 -2.99
C LYS A 137 8.91 16.03 -4.07
N TYR A 138 8.11 16.12 -5.12
CA TYR A 138 8.23 17.09 -6.19
C TYR A 138 6.90 17.83 -6.35
N ASP A 139 6.95 19.15 -6.31
CA ASP A 139 5.80 19.99 -6.64
C ASP A 139 5.57 19.95 -8.15
N TYR A 140 4.33 19.64 -8.53
CA TYR A 140 3.94 19.50 -9.90
C TYR A 140 3.91 20.84 -10.67
N GLN A 141 3.53 21.96 -10.04
CA GLN A 141 3.55 23.27 -10.72
C GLN A 141 4.98 23.68 -11.13
N ASP A 142 5.97 23.20 -10.38
CA ASP A 142 7.38 23.43 -10.66
C ASP A 142 7.96 22.45 -11.70
N ASN A 143 7.16 21.61 -12.37
CA ASN A 143 7.68 20.62 -13.32
C ASN A 143 8.62 21.25 -14.38
N ALA A 144 8.23 22.39 -14.95
CA ALA A 144 9.04 23.08 -15.96
C ALA A 144 10.26 23.76 -15.33
N ALA A 145 10.21 24.10 -14.05
CA ALA A 145 11.37 24.60 -13.31
C ALA A 145 12.36 23.47 -13.02
N TRP A 146 11.88 22.30 -12.59
CA TRP A 146 12.70 21.10 -12.40
C TRP A 146 13.36 20.62 -13.70
N ASP A 147 12.61 20.59 -14.80
CA ASP A 147 13.11 20.27 -16.14
C ASP A 147 14.23 21.24 -16.52
N ARG A 148 13.96 22.56 -16.53
CA ARG A 148 14.97 23.57 -16.90
C ARG A 148 16.22 23.53 -16.02
N LYS A 149 16.04 23.26 -14.72
CA LYS A 149 17.11 23.27 -13.74
C LYS A 149 18.08 22.11 -13.95
N ASN A 150 17.57 20.93 -14.32
CA ASN A 150 18.38 19.73 -14.46
C ASN A 150 18.70 19.36 -15.93
N GLU A 151 17.97 19.88 -16.92
CA GLU A 151 18.22 19.65 -18.36
C GLU A 151 19.61 20.13 -18.78
N HIS A 152 20.05 21.29 -18.27
CA HIS A 152 21.39 21.81 -18.53
C HIS A 152 22.48 20.90 -17.95
N GLU A 153 22.30 20.46 -16.71
CA GLU A 153 23.28 19.61 -16.02
C GLU A 153 23.33 18.20 -16.62
N HIS A 154 22.19 17.67 -17.07
CA HIS A 154 22.09 16.43 -17.83
C HIS A 154 22.87 16.51 -19.15
N ARG A 155 22.70 17.59 -19.94
CA ARG A 155 23.46 17.79 -21.19
C ARG A 155 24.96 17.89 -20.96
N ASN A 156 25.37 18.47 -19.83
CA ASN A 156 26.77 18.68 -19.49
C ASN A 156 27.40 17.53 -18.68
N ARG A 157 26.65 16.45 -18.41
CA ARG A 157 27.07 15.30 -17.58
C ARG A 157 27.63 15.72 -16.20
N ASN A 158 27.10 16.80 -15.65
CA ASN A 158 27.63 17.42 -14.44
C ASN A 158 26.85 16.97 -13.19
N ARG A 159 27.16 15.75 -12.76
CA ARG A 159 26.40 14.97 -11.78
C ARG A 159 26.25 15.64 -10.41
N SER A 160 27.24 16.39 -9.95
CA SER A 160 27.23 17.04 -8.62
C SER A 160 26.25 18.19 -8.49
N ARG A 161 25.57 18.56 -9.58
CA ARG A 161 24.61 19.67 -9.62
C ARG A 161 23.16 19.24 -9.83
N PHE A 162 22.88 17.95 -9.95
CA PHE A 162 21.48 17.51 -9.97
C PHE A 162 20.82 17.86 -8.65
N GLU A 163 19.79 18.68 -8.73
CA GLU A 163 19.00 19.06 -7.57
C GLU A 163 17.74 18.20 -7.53
N THR A 164 17.56 17.46 -6.43
CA THR A 164 16.38 16.65 -6.18
C THR A 164 15.37 17.39 -5.31
N GLY A 165 14.13 16.90 -5.29
CA GLY A 165 13.14 17.32 -4.32
C GLY A 165 13.56 17.00 -2.88
N PRO A 166 12.92 17.63 -1.87
CA PRO A 166 13.15 17.31 -0.47
C PRO A 166 12.91 15.82 -0.19
N GLN A 167 13.84 15.21 0.53
CA GLN A 167 13.70 13.85 1.00
C GLN A 167 12.75 13.81 2.20
N LEU A 168 11.78 12.90 2.15
CA LEU A 168 10.86 12.63 3.24
C LEU A 168 11.36 11.45 4.08
N GLN A 169 11.00 11.46 5.36
CA GLN A 169 11.16 10.29 6.22
C GLN A 169 10.05 9.31 5.88
N VAL A 170 10.42 8.05 5.61
CA VAL A 170 9.44 7.00 5.34
C VAL A 170 8.91 6.50 6.68
N GLU A 171 7.82 7.11 7.15
CA GLU A 171 7.08 6.73 8.36
C GLU A 171 6.74 5.24 8.33
N PRO A 172 6.92 4.47 9.41
CA PRO A 172 6.67 3.03 9.44
C PRO A 172 5.25 2.67 8.95
N ALA A 173 5.09 1.45 8.43
CA ALA A 173 3.79 0.96 7.97
C ALA A 173 2.69 1.20 9.03
N PRO A 174 1.45 1.53 8.61
CA PRO A 174 0.34 1.81 9.52
C PRO A 174 0.17 0.66 10.50
N ASP A 175 0.24 1.01 11.78
CA ASP A 175 0.23 0.04 12.86
C ASP A 175 -1.21 -0.21 13.30
N PRO A 176 -1.75 -1.44 13.21
CA PRO A 176 -3.08 -1.77 13.73
C PRO A 176 -3.26 -1.48 15.24
N ARG A 177 -2.18 -1.21 15.99
CA ARG A 177 -2.25 -0.73 17.37
C ARG A 177 -2.69 0.74 17.48
N ALA A 178 -2.54 1.54 16.43
CA ALA A 178 -2.93 2.93 16.41
C ALA A 178 -4.47 3.07 16.42
N PRO A 179 -5.07 3.93 17.28
CA PRO A 179 -6.53 4.03 17.42
C PRO A 179 -7.29 4.45 16.16
N ASP A 180 -6.61 5.13 15.24
CA ASP A 180 -7.12 5.62 13.96
C ASP A 180 -6.99 4.59 12.82
N HIS A 181 -6.33 3.46 13.06
CA HIS A 181 -6.21 2.39 12.06
C HIS A 181 -7.57 1.69 11.85
N PRO A 182 -8.01 1.41 10.61
CA PRO A 182 -9.29 0.75 10.35
C PRO A 182 -9.43 -0.62 11.01
N ASP A 183 -8.32 -1.35 11.14
CA ASP A 183 -8.29 -2.65 11.82
C ASP A 183 -8.03 -2.60 13.32
N HIS A 184 -7.94 -1.40 13.91
CA HIS A 184 -7.64 -1.24 15.34
C HIS A 184 -8.62 -1.99 16.24
N ALA A 185 -9.92 -1.84 15.94
CA ALA A 185 -10.97 -2.50 16.71
C ALA A 185 -10.83 -4.03 16.69
N LEU A 186 -10.59 -4.60 15.50
CA LEU A 186 -10.42 -6.04 15.34
C LEU A 186 -9.13 -6.53 16.00
N TYR A 187 -8.02 -5.81 15.84
CA TYR A 187 -6.75 -6.12 16.50
C TYR A 187 -6.92 -6.19 18.02
N ARG A 188 -7.56 -5.20 18.63
CA ARG A 188 -7.79 -5.14 20.08
C ARG A 188 -8.63 -6.31 20.57
N GLN A 189 -9.69 -6.67 19.85
CA GLN A 189 -10.52 -7.83 20.21
C GLN A 189 -9.72 -9.12 20.14
N ILE A 190 -8.95 -9.35 19.07
CA ILE A 190 -8.10 -10.54 18.95
C ILE A 190 -7.07 -10.59 20.08
N LEU A 191 -6.46 -9.45 20.43
CA LEU A 191 -5.49 -9.37 21.53
C LEU A 191 -6.10 -9.74 22.88
N GLU A 192 -7.24 -9.14 23.23
CA GLU A 192 -7.98 -9.43 24.45
C GLU A 192 -8.36 -10.92 24.53
N LYS A 193 -8.93 -11.47 23.45
CA LYS A 193 -9.30 -12.89 23.41
C LYS A 193 -8.10 -13.82 23.43
N THR A 194 -6.97 -13.40 22.88
CA THR A 194 -5.71 -14.14 22.98
C THR A 194 -5.26 -14.21 24.45
N GLN A 195 -5.27 -13.10 25.18
CA GLN A 195 -4.93 -13.08 26.61
C GLN A 195 -5.84 -14.03 27.41
N GLU A 196 -7.17 -13.95 27.20
CA GLU A 196 -8.12 -14.88 27.83
C GLU A 196 -7.82 -16.36 27.50
N ALA A 197 -7.40 -16.66 26.28
CA ALA A 197 -7.06 -18.02 25.86
C ALA A 197 -5.83 -18.57 26.59
N TYR A 198 -4.81 -17.74 26.79
CA TYR A 198 -3.61 -18.09 27.55
C TYR A 198 -3.93 -18.30 29.04
N GLU A 199 -4.73 -17.42 29.62
CA GLU A 199 -5.20 -17.55 31.00
C GLU A 199 -6.00 -18.83 31.23
N LYS A 200 -6.98 -19.12 30.35
CA LYS A 200 -7.78 -20.35 30.41
C LYS A 200 -6.94 -21.62 30.25
N ALA A 201 -5.88 -21.56 29.45
CA ALA A 201 -4.94 -22.66 29.27
C ALA A 201 -3.93 -22.79 30.44
N GLY A 202 -3.91 -21.85 31.39
CA GLY A 202 -2.92 -21.80 32.47
C GLY A 202 -1.49 -21.67 31.96
N ARG A 203 -1.30 -21.09 30.77
CA ARG A 203 0.01 -21.00 30.11
C ARG A 203 0.56 -19.59 30.25
N PRO A 204 1.73 -19.39 30.90
CA PRO A 204 2.37 -18.09 30.90
C PRO A 204 2.85 -17.76 29.48
N ALA A 205 2.65 -16.51 29.08
CA ALA A 205 3.19 -15.96 27.84
C ALA A 205 4.54 -15.28 28.11
N ALA A 206 5.48 -15.41 27.18
CA ALA A 206 6.66 -14.56 27.18
C ALA A 206 6.28 -13.10 26.87
N GLU A 207 7.18 -12.17 27.19
CA GLU A 207 6.97 -10.76 26.88
C GLU A 207 6.70 -10.54 25.38
N GLY A 208 5.62 -9.80 25.09
CA GLY A 208 5.16 -9.50 23.74
C GLY A 208 4.55 -10.69 22.96
N GLU A 209 4.42 -11.88 23.56
CA GLU A 209 3.91 -13.07 22.84
C GLU A 209 2.43 -12.92 22.48
N HIS A 210 1.62 -12.34 23.36
CA HIS A 210 0.20 -12.08 23.08
C HIS A 210 0.03 -11.18 21.86
N GLU A 211 0.81 -10.10 21.77
CA GLU A 211 0.79 -9.13 20.69
C GLU A 211 1.22 -9.77 19.37
N ARG A 212 2.31 -10.55 19.36
CA ARG A 212 2.81 -11.26 18.16
C ARG A 212 1.79 -12.27 17.65
N VAL A 213 1.16 -13.02 18.57
CA VAL A 213 0.12 -13.98 18.24
C VAL A 213 -1.14 -13.28 17.71
N ALA A 214 -1.58 -12.21 18.36
CA ALA A 214 -2.73 -11.44 17.93
C ALA A 214 -2.53 -10.79 16.55
N ALA A 215 -1.35 -10.21 16.30
CA ALA A 215 -1.01 -9.65 14.99
C ALA A 215 -0.97 -10.73 13.90
N SER A 216 -0.42 -11.91 14.20
CA SER A 216 -0.42 -13.04 13.27
C SER A 216 -1.86 -13.52 12.96
N LEU A 217 -2.71 -13.62 13.98
CA LEU A 217 -4.12 -13.99 13.80
C LEU A 217 -4.89 -12.94 13.00
N LEU A 218 -4.66 -11.65 13.25
CA LEU A 218 -5.24 -10.58 12.45
C LEU A 218 -4.89 -10.75 10.96
N ALA A 219 -3.61 -11.00 10.64
CA ALA A 219 -3.17 -11.25 9.27
C ALA A 219 -3.90 -12.45 8.62
N GLU A 220 -4.02 -13.58 9.32
CA GLU A 220 -4.71 -14.76 8.79
C GLU A 220 -6.23 -14.50 8.64
N THR A 221 -6.89 -13.81 9.58
CA THR A 221 -8.33 -13.49 9.46
C THR A 221 -8.63 -12.65 8.21
N LYS A 222 -7.78 -11.68 7.90
CA LYS A 222 -7.90 -10.87 6.69
C LYS A 222 -7.70 -11.70 5.42
N ARG A 223 -6.71 -12.58 5.44
CA ARG A 223 -6.36 -13.45 4.32
C ARG A 223 -7.46 -14.47 4.00
N ASP A 224 -7.95 -15.19 4.99
CA ASP A 224 -8.84 -16.34 4.79
C ASP A 224 -10.26 -15.92 4.45
N HIS A 225 -10.77 -14.89 5.12
CA HIS A 225 -12.20 -14.54 5.06
C HIS A 225 -12.53 -13.43 4.10
N ARG A 226 -11.52 -12.89 3.41
CA ARG A 226 -11.65 -11.79 2.46
C ARG A 226 -12.47 -10.62 3.01
N GLY A 227 -12.12 -10.18 4.22
CA GLY A 227 -12.80 -9.06 4.90
C GLY A 227 -14.13 -9.40 5.56
N ARG A 228 -14.63 -10.64 5.49
CA ARG A 228 -15.88 -11.05 6.18
C ARG A 228 -15.70 -11.35 7.67
N PHE A 229 -14.46 -11.46 8.14
CA PHE A 229 -14.13 -11.58 9.56
C PHE A 229 -14.00 -10.16 10.11
N GLU A 230 -15.06 -9.69 10.76
CA GLU A 230 -15.25 -8.29 11.18
C GLU A 230 -15.07 -8.11 12.70
N ARG A 231 -15.20 -9.20 13.47
CA ARG A 231 -15.02 -9.21 14.93
C ARG A 231 -14.48 -10.54 15.42
N ALA A 232 -13.78 -10.53 16.55
CA ALA A 232 -13.34 -11.75 17.21
C ALA A 232 -14.22 -12.04 18.44
N ASP A 233 -15.04 -13.09 18.36
CA ASP A 233 -15.90 -13.53 19.46
C ASP A 233 -15.11 -14.45 20.44
N ALA A 234 -14.11 -15.19 19.93
CA ALA A 234 -13.21 -16.00 20.74
C ALA A 234 -11.84 -16.21 20.11
N VAL A 235 -10.85 -16.53 20.96
CA VAL A 235 -9.58 -17.14 20.56
C VAL A 235 -9.41 -18.43 21.37
N VAL A 236 -9.06 -19.53 20.70
CA VAL A 236 -8.96 -20.86 21.34
C VAL A 236 -7.71 -21.61 20.88
N PHE A 237 -7.13 -22.40 21.77
CA PHE A 237 -6.06 -23.34 21.41
C PHE A 237 -6.64 -24.63 20.81
N SER A 238 -5.91 -25.24 19.88
CA SER A 238 -6.20 -26.60 19.42
C SER A 238 -6.10 -27.58 20.59
N VAL A 239 -6.94 -28.61 20.61
CA VAL A 239 -6.76 -29.81 21.42
C VAL A 239 -6.64 -31.00 20.49
N ASP A 240 -5.53 -31.73 20.56
CA ASP A 240 -5.37 -32.98 19.82
C ASP A 240 -6.31 -34.04 20.41
N PRO A 241 -7.26 -34.60 19.62
CA PRO A 241 -8.27 -35.51 20.15
C PRO A 241 -7.71 -36.89 20.54
N GLN A 242 -6.51 -37.25 20.10
CA GLN A 242 -5.87 -38.54 20.41
C GLN A 242 -4.91 -38.42 21.60
N SER A 243 -4.05 -37.40 21.58
CA SER A 243 -3.03 -37.23 22.63
C SER A 243 -3.47 -36.30 23.76
N GLY A 244 -4.53 -35.52 23.56
CA GLY A 244 -4.94 -34.45 24.48
C GLY A 244 -4.01 -33.24 24.47
N GLU A 245 -3.03 -33.18 23.55
CA GLU A 245 -2.07 -32.08 23.48
C GLU A 245 -2.77 -30.76 23.14
N VAL A 246 -2.56 -29.75 23.98
CA VAL A 246 -3.16 -28.43 23.81
C VAL A 246 -2.16 -27.46 23.20
N GLY A 247 -2.60 -26.65 22.24
CA GLY A 247 -1.90 -25.44 21.83
C GLY A 247 -0.92 -25.55 20.67
N ARG A 248 -0.89 -26.67 19.90
CA ARG A 248 -0.15 -26.70 18.61
C ARG A 248 -0.58 -25.57 17.67
N ARG A 249 -1.88 -25.27 17.65
CA ARG A 249 -2.47 -24.18 16.88
C ARG A 249 -3.31 -23.28 17.77
N ILE A 250 -3.53 -22.06 17.31
CA ILE A 250 -4.43 -21.08 17.92
C ILE A 250 -5.37 -20.54 16.85
N PHE A 251 -6.64 -20.40 17.18
CA PHE A 251 -7.71 -20.03 16.26
C PHE A 251 -8.36 -18.73 16.73
N ALA A 252 -8.49 -17.75 15.84
CA ALA A 252 -9.45 -16.66 15.99
C ALA A 252 -10.80 -17.10 15.41
N VAL A 253 -11.88 -16.86 16.14
CA VAL A 253 -13.22 -17.33 15.80
C VAL A 253 -14.22 -16.17 15.85
N GLN A 254 -15.05 -16.07 14.80
CA GLN A 254 -16.25 -15.23 14.78
C GLN A 254 -17.47 -16.17 14.82
N GLY A 255 -18.25 -16.05 15.88
CA GLY A 255 -19.33 -16.97 16.26
C GLY A 255 -18.97 -17.89 17.43
N ASP A 256 -19.78 -18.92 17.62
CA ASP A 256 -19.59 -19.93 18.66
C ASP A 256 -18.42 -20.85 18.29
N PRO A 257 -17.39 -21.02 19.15
CA PRO A 257 -16.28 -21.95 18.91
C PRO A 257 -16.67 -23.41 18.73
N SER A 258 -17.84 -23.83 19.22
CA SER A 258 -18.39 -25.18 19.05
C SER A 258 -19.19 -25.35 17.75
N ASP A 259 -19.61 -24.26 17.11
CA ASP A 259 -20.38 -24.31 15.86
C ASP A 259 -19.43 -24.46 14.64
N PRO A 260 -19.48 -25.57 13.87
CA PRO A 260 -18.63 -25.73 12.70
C PRO A 260 -18.86 -24.66 11.62
N ALA A 261 -20.01 -23.97 11.60
CA ALA A 261 -20.31 -22.92 10.64
C ALA A 261 -19.65 -21.56 10.96
N SER A 262 -19.09 -21.38 12.16
CA SER A 262 -18.36 -20.17 12.56
C SER A 262 -17.14 -19.92 11.66
N LEU A 263 -16.84 -18.65 11.38
CA LEU A 263 -15.62 -18.28 10.67
C LEU A 263 -14.43 -18.52 11.60
N ARG A 264 -13.41 -19.21 11.10
CA ARG A 264 -12.19 -19.50 11.84
C ARG A 264 -10.97 -19.22 10.98
N SER A 265 -9.96 -18.61 11.58
CA SER A 265 -8.62 -18.48 11.02
C SER A 265 -7.62 -18.88 12.06
N ASP A 266 -6.52 -19.48 11.62
CA ASP A 266 -5.64 -20.16 12.55
C ASP A 266 -4.18 -20.08 12.17
N ALA A 267 -3.33 -20.07 13.20
CA ALA A 267 -1.89 -20.04 13.08
C ALA A 267 -1.27 -21.15 13.93
N LYS A 268 -0.07 -21.59 13.54
CA LYS A 268 0.77 -22.41 14.43
C LYS A 268 1.21 -21.52 15.59
N THR A 269 0.88 -21.90 16.82
CA THR A 269 1.12 -21.05 18.00
C THR A 269 2.58 -20.68 18.14
N ALA A 270 3.49 -21.65 17.97
CA ALA A 270 4.93 -21.42 18.09
C ALA A 270 5.51 -20.50 17.00
N ASP A 271 4.90 -20.47 15.82
CA ASP A 271 5.35 -19.60 14.73
C ASP A 271 4.80 -18.19 14.93
N ALA A 272 3.51 -18.08 15.26
CA ALA A 272 2.86 -16.82 15.61
C ALA A 272 3.54 -16.13 16.81
N ALA A 273 3.97 -16.89 17.81
CA ALA A 273 4.69 -16.39 18.98
C ALA A 273 6.10 -15.85 18.68
N ARG A 274 6.71 -16.24 17.54
CA ARG A 274 8.06 -15.83 17.14
C ARG A 274 8.07 -14.83 15.98
N GLN A 275 6.95 -14.66 15.29
CA GLN A 275 6.84 -13.74 14.18
C GLN A 275 6.94 -12.30 14.67
N PRO A 276 7.86 -11.48 14.14
CA PRO A 276 7.89 -10.04 14.43
C PRO A 276 6.54 -9.39 14.14
N LEU A 277 6.20 -8.35 14.92
CA LEU A 277 4.94 -7.63 14.76
C LEU A 277 4.84 -7.00 13.38
N GLU A 278 5.95 -6.37 12.96
CA GLU A 278 6.08 -5.65 11.69
C GLU A 278 5.74 -6.57 10.53
N GLN A 279 6.29 -7.79 10.51
CA GLN A 279 5.99 -8.78 9.47
C GLN A 279 4.53 -9.21 9.44
N SER A 280 3.84 -9.20 10.59
CA SER A 280 2.41 -9.51 10.65
C SER A 280 1.58 -8.35 10.13
N PHE A 281 1.94 -7.12 10.47
CA PHE A 281 1.25 -5.91 10.02
C PHE A 281 1.44 -5.67 8.52
N ASP A 282 2.62 -5.98 7.96
CA ASP A 282 2.82 -6.00 6.50
C ASP A 282 1.84 -6.96 5.81
N LYS A 283 1.58 -8.13 6.40
CA LYS A 283 0.60 -9.10 5.85
C LYS A 283 -0.84 -8.59 5.96
N VAL A 284 -1.20 -7.92 7.05
CA VAL A 284 -2.52 -7.27 7.23
C VAL A 284 -2.71 -6.23 6.14
N TYR A 285 -1.68 -5.41 5.93
CA TYR A 285 -1.65 -4.40 4.90
C TYR A 285 -1.89 -5.00 3.51
N ASP A 286 -1.08 -5.99 3.11
CA ASP A 286 -1.18 -6.67 1.82
C ASP A 286 -2.56 -7.30 1.61
N ALA A 287 -3.14 -7.88 2.67
CA ALA A 287 -4.48 -8.45 2.61
C ALA A 287 -5.54 -7.38 2.34
N ASN A 288 -5.46 -6.23 3.02
CA ASN A 288 -6.35 -5.09 2.78
C ASN A 288 -6.19 -4.56 1.34
N GLN A 289 -4.98 -4.49 0.82
CA GLN A 289 -4.73 -4.10 -0.57
C GLN A 289 -5.43 -5.04 -1.57
N ARG A 290 -5.28 -6.35 -1.39
CA ARG A 290 -5.92 -7.36 -2.25
C ARG A 290 -7.43 -7.27 -2.18
N LEU A 291 -7.98 -6.91 -1.02
CA LEU A 291 -9.42 -6.73 -0.85
C LEU A 291 -9.93 -5.52 -1.59
N PHE A 292 -9.22 -4.39 -1.48
CA PHE A 292 -9.54 -3.19 -2.25
C PHE A 292 -9.55 -3.50 -3.75
N LEU A 293 -8.49 -4.15 -4.26
CA LEU A 293 -8.41 -4.53 -5.69
C LEU A 293 -9.62 -5.36 -6.13
N GLN A 294 -9.97 -6.40 -5.37
CA GLN A 294 -11.13 -7.26 -5.68
C GLN A 294 -12.47 -6.51 -5.67
N GLN A 295 -12.64 -5.53 -4.79
CA GLN A 295 -13.86 -4.71 -4.73
C GLN A 295 -13.96 -3.78 -5.94
N HIS A 296 -12.86 -3.15 -6.34
CA HIS A 296 -12.82 -2.27 -7.51
C HIS A 296 -12.97 -3.03 -8.83
N GLU A 297 -12.30 -4.18 -9.00
CA GLU A 297 -12.47 -5.03 -10.20
C GLU A 297 -13.91 -5.52 -10.36
N ARG A 298 -14.60 -5.81 -9.24
CA ARG A 298 -16.03 -6.15 -9.27
C ARG A 298 -16.91 -4.96 -9.63
N GLY A 299 -16.56 -3.75 -9.20
CA GLY A 299 -17.24 -2.51 -9.61
C GLY A 299 -17.14 -2.26 -11.11
N ASP A 300 -15.95 -2.45 -11.69
CA ASP A 300 -15.71 -2.29 -13.13
C ASP A 300 -16.47 -3.32 -13.99
N LEU A 301 -16.57 -4.57 -13.54
CA LEU A 301 -17.33 -5.61 -14.26
C LEU A 301 -18.85 -5.35 -14.27
N LEU A 302 -19.38 -4.62 -13.29
CA LEU A 302 -20.79 -4.22 -13.26
C LEU A 302 -21.08 -2.98 -14.13
N GLN A 303 -20.06 -2.33 -14.68
CA GLN A 303 -20.16 -1.16 -15.56
C GLN A 303 -19.73 -1.43 -17.00
N VAL A 304 -19.72 -2.68 -17.48
CA VAL A 304 -19.61 -2.93 -18.93
C VAL A 304 -20.87 -2.38 -19.60
N PRO A 305 -20.81 -1.28 -20.38
CA PRO A 305 -21.94 -0.89 -21.19
C PRO A 305 -22.09 -1.98 -22.23
N GLN A 306 -23.26 -2.63 -22.28
CA GLN A 306 -23.64 -3.38 -23.47
C GLN A 306 -23.55 -2.41 -24.65
N GLN A 307 -22.53 -2.57 -25.50
CA GLN A 307 -22.48 -1.88 -26.78
C GLN A 307 -23.81 -2.19 -27.51
N PRO A 308 -24.61 -1.19 -27.87
CA PRO A 308 -25.75 -1.44 -28.73
C PRO A 308 -25.21 -1.94 -30.06
N ALA A 309 -25.68 -3.12 -30.46
CA ALA A 309 -25.37 -3.72 -31.75
C ALA A 309 -25.62 -2.68 -32.87
N ALA A 310 -24.61 -2.43 -33.70
CA ALA A 310 -24.71 -1.51 -34.82
C ALA A 310 -25.86 -1.96 -35.75
N PRO A 311 -26.72 -1.04 -36.23
CA PRO A 311 -27.78 -1.39 -37.17
C PRO A 311 -27.15 -1.81 -38.51
N ALA A 312 -27.69 -2.90 -39.07
CA ALA A 312 -27.29 -3.39 -40.38
C ALA A 312 -27.48 -2.32 -41.48
N PRO A 313 -26.59 -2.24 -42.48
CA PRO A 313 -26.71 -1.26 -43.55
C PRO A 313 -27.95 -1.56 -44.41
N ALA A 314 -28.74 -0.52 -44.69
CA ALA A 314 -29.91 -0.59 -45.54
C ALA A 314 -29.52 -0.96 -47.00
N PRO A 315 -30.35 -1.76 -47.71
CA PRO A 315 -30.06 -2.13 -49.09
C PRO A 315 -30.23 -0.91 -50.01
N ALA A 316 -29.21 -0.65 -50.83
CA ALA A 316 -29.23 0.36 -51.87
C ALA A 316 -30.33 0.06 -52.90
N ARG A 317 -31.10 1.09 -53.27
CA ARG A 317 -31.93 1.12 -54.47
C ARG A 317 -31.22 1.92 -55.55
#